data_AF-X1CDJ8-F1
#
_entry.id   AF-X1CDJ8-F1
#
_cell.length_a   1.000
_cell.length_b   1.000
_cell.length_c   1.000
_cell.angle_alpha   90.00
_cell.angle_beta   90.00
_cell.angle_gamma   90.00
#
_symmetry.space_group_name_H-M   'P 1'
#
loop_
_entity.id
_entity.type
_entity.pdbx_description
1 polymer ?
#
loop_
_entity_poly.entity_id
_entity_poly.type
_entity_poly.pdbx_seq_one_letter_code
_entity_poly.pdbx_strand_id
1 'polypeptide(L)'
;MIAAEDTRTIKKLLQRYDILKRNVVSYHDFSKKGRINYITGKLEAGENIALVSESGTPAIQDPGFELINECIKRNITVTVVPGPNAAISALVLSGLPANNFLFIGFLPKTGGKRKNKLS
;
A
#
# COMPACT_ATOMS: atom_id res chain seq x y z
N MET A 1 -2.96 15.75 -1.96
CA MET A 1 -4.12 14.81 -2.06
C MET A 1 -3.78 13.50 -1.35
N ILE A 2 -4.74 12.65 -1.00
CA ILE A 2 -4.50 11.31 -0.44
C ILE A 2 -5.20 10.27 -1.34
N ALA A 3 -4.44 9.32 -1.88
CA ALA A 3 -4.97 8.14 -2.55
C ALA A 3 -5.10 7.02 -1.52
N ALA A 4 -6.32 6.56 -1.27
CA ALA A 4 -6.62 5.60 -0.22
C ALA A 4 -7.38 4.39 -0.76
N GLU A 5 -7.02 3.20 -0.29
CA GLU A 5 -7.75 1.96 -0.57
C GLU A 5 -9.20 2.05 -0.08
N ASP A 6 -9.39 2.31 1.22
CA ASP A 6 -10.70 2.63 1.80
C ASP A 6 -10.77 4.09 2.29
N THR A 7 -11.54 4.89 1.54
CA THR A 7 -11.79 6.29 1.86
C THR A 7 -12.58 6.49 3.16
N ARG A 8 -13.31 5.50 3.66
CA ARG A 8 -14.08 5.57 4.91
C ARG A 8 -13.16 5.42 6.11
N THR A 9 -12.23 4.46 6.07
CA THR A 9 -11.25 4.22 7.12
C THR A 9 -10.30 5.41 7.26
N ILE A 10 -9.75 5.91 6.16
CA ILE A 10 -8.85 7.07 6.21
C ILE A 10 -9.55 8.33 6.73
N LYS A 11 -10.83 8.57 6.40
CA LYS A 11 -11.57 9.74 6.91
C LYS A 11 -11.67 9.74 8.43
N LYS A 12 -11.89 8.59 9.06
CA LYS A 12 -11.89 8.45 10.52
C LYS A 12 -10.52 8.78 11.11
N LEU A 13 -9.44 8.31 10.47
CA LEU A 13 -8.06 8.59 10.90
C LEU A 13 -7.73 10.09 10.79
N LEU A 14 -8.05 10.71 9.65
CA LEU A 14 -7.83 12.13 9.42
C LEU A 14 -8.61 12.99 10.41
N GLN A 15 -9.85 12.62 10.72
CA GLN A 15 -10.66 13.29 11.74
C GLN A 15 -10.05 13.18 13.12
N ARG A 16 -9.55 12.00 13.51
CA ARG A 16 -8.91 11.77 14.82
C ARG A 16 -7.67 12.63 15.05
N TYR A 17 -6.96 12.99 13.98
CA TYR A 17 -5.73 13.80 14.05
C TYR A 17 -5.93 15.25 13.56
N ASP A 18 -7.17 15.71 13.45
CA ASP A 18 -7.52 17.07 12.99
C ASP A 18 -6.91 17.46 11.62
N ILE A 19 -6.66 16.48 10.76
CA ILE A 19 -6.18 16.67 9.39
C ILE A 19 -7.38 16.92 8.48
N LEU A 20 -7.95 18.13 8.58
CA LEU A 20 -9.17 18.51 7.88
C LEU A 20 -8.89 18.94 6.42
N LYS A 21 -9.95 18.90 5.59
CA LYS A 21 -10.00 19.47 4.21
C LYS A 21 -9.06 18.84 3.18
N ARG A 22 -8.48 17.67 3.43
CA ARG A 22 -7.68 16.95 2.43
C ARG A 22 -8.59 16.25 1.42
N ASN A 23 -8.33 16.47 0.13
CA ASN A 23 -8.96 15.69 -0.93
C ASN A 23 -8.49 14.22 -0.84
N VAL A 24 -9.45 13.30 -0.67
CA VAL A 24 -9.21 11.86 -0.61
C VAL A 24 -9.83 11.22 -1.85
N VAL A 25 -9.03 10.46 -2.59
CA VAL A 25 -9.47 9.71 -3.77
C VAL A 25 -9.32 8.21 -3.52
N SER A 26 -10.27 7.42 -4.01
CA SER A 26 -10.17 5.97 -3.89
C SER A 26 -9.12 5.41 -4.87
N TYR A 27 -8.29 4.51 -4.37
CA TYR A 27 -7.32 3.73 -5.13
C TYR A 27 -7.15 2.34 -4.51
N HIS A 28 -7.82 1.34 -5.09
CA HIS A 28 -7.78 -0.07 -4.71
C HIS A 28 -7.39 -0.99 -5.90
N ASP A 29 -7.26 -2.30 -5.73
CA ASP A 29 -6.79 -3.24 -6.77
C ASP A 29 -7.60 -3.19 -8.08
N PHE A 30 -8.91 -2.97 -7.98
CA PHE A 30 -9.78 -2.82 -9.16
C PHE A 30 -9.75 -1.41 -9.79
N SER A 31 -8.83 -0.55 -9.37
CA SER A 31 -8.71 0.79 -9.93
C SER A 31 -8.31 0.72 -11.38
N LYS A 32 -9.17 1.28 -12.24
CA LYS A 32 -8.87 1.36 -13.67
C LYS A 32 -7.59 2.15 -13.91
N LYS A 33 -6.88 1.85 -15.00
CA LYS A 33 -5.71 2.61 -15.48
C LYS A 33 -5.93 4.12 -15.53
N GLY A 34 -7.17 4.57 -15.80
CA GLY A 34 -7.55 5.99 -15.76
C GLY A 34 -7.31 6.65 -14.39
N ARG A 35 -7.44 5.92 -13.28
CA ARG A 35 -7.14 6.42 -11.94
C ARG A 35 -5.63 6.65 -11.76
N ILE A 36 -4.80 5.74 -12.24
CA ILE A 36 -3.34 5.89 -12.22
C ILE A 36 -2.96 7.15 -13.01
N ASN A 37 -3.45 7.28 -14.26
CA ASN A 37 -3.18 8.44 -15.10
C ASN A 37 -3.63 9.76 -14.45
N TYR A 38 -4.78 9.75 -13.78
CA TYR A 38 -5.27 10.92 -13.05
C TYR A 38 -4.30 11.31 -11.92
N ILE A 39 -3.86 10.34 -11.10
CA ILE A 39 -2.94 10.58 -9.99
C ILE A 39 -1.58 11.04 -10.51
N THR A 40 -1.01 10.38 -11.51
CA THR A 40 0.30 10.75 -12.08
C THR A 40 0.26 12.11 -12.75
N GLY A 41 -0.84 12.46 -13.44
CA GLY A 41 -1.02 13.79 -14.02
C GLY A 41 -1.07 14.89 -12.96
N LYS A 42 -1.62 14.60 -11.77
CA LYS A 42 -1.56 15.53 -10.62
C LYS A 42 -0.15 15.68 -10.05
N LEU A 43 0.62 14.59 -9.97
CA LEU A 43 2.02 14.62 -9.54
C LEU A 43 2.88 15.43 -10.51
N GLU A 44 2.70 15.24 -11.82
CA GLU A 44 3.40 15.99 -12.87
C GLU A 44 3.04 17.49 -12.84
N ALA A 45 1.83 17.84 -12.42
CA ALA A 45 1.40 19.21 -12.17
C ALA A 45 1.97 19.82 -10.87
N GLY A 46 2.82 19.09 -10.14
CA GLY A 46 3.48 19.55 -8.92
C GLY A 46 2.69 19.32 -7.62
N GLU A 47 1.58 18.58 -7.65
CA GLU A 47 0.86 18.23 -6.42
C GLU A 47 1.59 17.14 -5.64
N ASN A 48 1.65 17.27 -4.30
CA ASN A 48 2.10 16.19 -3.42
C ASN A 48 0.93 15.26 -3.06
N ILE A 49 1.14 13.95 -3.23
CA ILE A 49 0.11 12.93 -3.01
C ILE A 49 0.64 11.83 -2.08
N ALA A 50 -0.11 11.53 -1.02
CA ALA A 50 0.16 10.38 -0.15
C ALA A 50 -0.65 9.17 -0.63
N LEU A 51 -0.02 8.00 -0.72
CA LEU A 51 -0.68 6.72 -0.92
C LEU A 51 -0.83 6.02 0.43
N VAL A 52 -2.04 5.54 0.75
CA VAL A 52 -2.33 4.80 1.99
C VAL A 52 -3.18 3.56 1.69
N SER A 53 -2.91 2.44 2.35
CA SER A 53 -3.77 1.27 2.38
C SER A 53 -4.71 1.31 3.57
N GLU A 54 -5.61 0.33 3.69
CA GLU A 54 -6.49 0.23 4.87
C GLU A 54 -5.68 0.08 6.17
N SER A 55 -4.54 -0.63 6.14
CA SER A 55 -3.67 -0.80 7.29
C SER A 55 -2.21 -1.09 6.92
N GLY A 56 -1.28 -0.69 7.78
CA GLY A 56 0.13 -1.07 7.65
C GLY A 56 0.87 -0.29 6.56
N THR A 57 1.64 -1.01 5.75
CA THR A 57 2.51 -0.43 4.71
C THR A 57 1.89 -0.65 3.33
N PRO A 58 1.54 0.43 2.59
CA PRO A 58 0.95 0.30 1.26
C PRO A 58 1.82 -0.51 0.30
N ALA A 59 1.20 -1.11 -0.72
CA ALA A 59 1.82 -2.00 -1.71
C ALA A 59 2.35 -3.35 -1.18
N ILE A 60 2.31 -3.62 0.14
CA ILE A 60 2.68 -4.93 0.72
C ILE A 60 1.40 -5.74 0.97
N GLN A 61 1.04 -6.62 0.02
CA GLN A 61 -0.27 -7.30 -0.01
C GLN A 61 -1.48 -6.35 -0.12
N ASP A 62 -1.22 -5.10 -0.50
CA ASP A 62 -2.20 -4.04 -0.67
C ASP A 62 -2.03 -3.40 -2.06
N PRO A 63 -3.01 -2.63 -2.55
CA PRO A 63 -2.88 -1.81 -3.75
C PRO A 63 -1.71 -0.82 -3.64
N GLY A 64 -1.06 -0.52 -4.76
CA GLY A 64 0.00 0.50 -4.79
C GLY A 64 1.10 0.27 -5.81
N PHE A 65 1.44 -1.00 -6.05
CA PHE A 65 2.55 -1.38 -6.93
C PHE A 65 2.44 -0.74 -8.31
N GLU A 66 1.28 -0.80 -8.95
CA GLU A 66 1.10 -0.26 -10.31
C GLU A 66 1.29 1.26 -10.36
N LEU A 67 0.75 2.00 -9.37
CA LEU A 67 0.93 3.45 -9.29
C LEU A 67 2.40 3.82 -9.05
N ILE A 68 3.08 3.13 -8.13
CA ILE A 68 4.50 3.36 -7.84
C ILE A 68 5.35 3.09 -9.09
N ASN A 69 5.10 1.97 -9.77
CA ASN A 69 5.80 1.60 -10.99
C ASN A 69 5.58 2.64 -12.10
N GLU A 70 4.36 3.15 -12.26
CA GLU A 70 4.08 4.22 -13.22
C GLU A 70 4.77 5.53 -12.85
N CYS A 71 4.86 5.88 -11.56
CA CYS A 71 5.61 7.03 -11.09
C CYS A 71 7.10 6.90 -11.45
N ILE A 72 7.71 5.74 -11.20
CA ILE A 72 9.12 5.46 -11.54
C ILE A 72 9.34 5.60 -13.05
N LYS A 73 8.47 5.02 -13.88
CA LYS A 73 8.57 5.13 -15.36
C LYS A 73 8.53 6.58 -15.85
N ARG A 74 7.83 7.45 -15.14
CA ARG A 74 7.67 8.88 -15.45
C ARG A 74 8.72 9.76 -14.78
N ASN A 75 9.71 9.19 -14.10
CA ASN A 75 10.69 9.92 -13.29
C ASN A 75 10.05 10.81 -12.20
N ILE A 76 8.88 10.42 -11.71
CA ILE A 76 8.24 11.07 -10.55
C ILE A 76 8.92 10.53 -9.29
N THR A 77 9.35 11.43 -8.42
CA THR A 77 10.01 11.06 -7.16
C THR A 77 9.02 10.35 -6.23
N VAL A 78 9.40 9.16 -5.76
CA VAL A 78 8.65 8.38 -4.77
C VAL A 78 9.48 8.32 -3.49
N THR A 79 8.83 8.56 -2.35
CA THR A 79 9.44 8.43 -1.02
C THR A 79 8.56 7.55 -0.13
N VAL A 80 9.12 7.03 0.95
CA VAL A 80 8.42 6.14 1.89
C VAL A 80 8.56 6.66 3.31
N VAL A 81 7.47 6.61 4.05
CA VAL A 81 7.47 6.82 5.50
C VAL A 81 7.50 5.43 6.16
N PRO A 82 8.55 5.10 6.94
CA PRO A 82 8.58 3.85 7.70
C PRO A 82 7.36 3.73 8.61
N GLY A 83 6.77 2.54 8.70
CA GLY A 83 5.49 2.37 9.39
C GLY A 83 5.20 0.93 9.79
N PRO A 84 3.99 0.69 10.33
CA PRO A 84 3.61 -0.62 10.85
C PRO A 84 3.61 -1.71 9.77
N ASN A 85 4.12 -2.88 10.12
CA ASN A 85 4.02 -4.09 9.32
C ASN A 85 3.69 -5.28 10.24
N ALA A 86 2.56 -5.94 9.97
CA ALA A 86 2.08 -7.03 10.80
C ALA A 86 3.02 -8.25 10.80
N ALA A 87 3.61 -8.61 9.65
CA ALA A 87 4.52 -9.74 9.54
C ALA A 87 5.82 -9.50 10.31
N ILE A 88 6.38 -8.30 10.24
CA ILE A 88 7.57 -7.93 11.02
C ILE A 88 7.27 -7.96 12.51
N SER A 89 6.13 -7.38 12.93
CA SER A 89 5.73 -7.38 14.34
C SER A 89 5.56 -8.80 14.88
N ALA A 90 4.94 -9.69 14.09
CA ALA A 90 4.78 -11.09 14.45
C ALA A 90 6.13 -11.83 14.54
N LEU A 91 7.05 -11.60 13.59
CA LEU A 91 8.38 -12.21 13.60
C LEU A 91 9.16 -11.82 14.87
N VAL A 92 9.15 -10.54 15.25
CA VAL A 92 9.79 -10.04 16.47
C VAL A 92 9.29 -10.75 17.73
N LEU A 93 7.98 -11.03 17.80
CA LEU A 93 7.37 -11.71 18.95
C LEU A 93 7.47 -13.24 18.89
N SER A 94 7.82 -13.82 17.74
CA SER A 94 7.74 -15.28 17.51
C SER A 94 8.83 -16.09 18.22
N GLY A 95 9.93 -15.46 18.63
CA GLY A 95 11.13 -16.16 19.12
C GLY A 95 11.92 -16.90 18.03
N LEU A 96 11.53 -16.79 16.75
CA LEU A 96 12.27 -17.34 15.62
C LEU A 96 13.47 -16.46 15.23
N PRO A 97 14.51 -17.02 14.58
CA PRO A 97 15.59 -16.23 14.03
C PRO A 97 15.07 -15.16 13.05
N ALA A 98 15.36 -13.89 13.33
CA ALA A 98 14.90 -12.75 12.53
C ALA A 98 15.98 -12.17 11.60
N ASN A 99 17.20 -12.74 11.62
CA ASN A 99 18.31 -12.30 10.78
C ASN A 99 18.02 -12.54 9.28
N ASN A 100 17.35 -13.64 8.94
CA ASN A 100 16.92 -13.97 7.59
C ASN A 100 15.51 -14.56 7.65
N PHE A 101 14.55 -13.95 6.96
CA PHE A 101 13.19 -14.46 6.85
C PHE A 101 12.62 -14.19 5.46
N LEU A 102 11.59 -14.96 5.08
CA LEU A 102 10.90 -14.82 3.81
C LEU A 102 9.44 -14.43 4.06
N PHE A 103 9.02 -13.28 3.55
CA PHE A 103 7.62 -12.89 3.50
C PHE A 103 6.99 -13.36 2.17
N ILE A 104 5.99 -14.22 2.25
CA ILE A 104 5.29 -14.79 1.08
C ILE A 104 3.86 -14.30 0.90
N GLY A 105 3.33 -13.52 1.84
CA GLY A 105 1.93 -13.10 1.84
C GLY A 105 0.96 -14.26 2.03
N PHE A 106 -0.19 -14.22 1.34
CA PHE A 106 -1.22 -15.25 1.45
C PHE A 106 -0.93 -16.48 0.58
N LEU A 107 -1.08 -17.66 1.18
CA LEU A 107 -1.01 -18.92 0.46
C LEU A 107 -2.25 -19.16 -0.42
N PRO A 108 -2.13 -19.94 -1.52
CA PRO A 108 -3.28 -20.37 -2.29
C PRO A 108 -4.34 -21.06 -1.43
N LYS A 109 -5.62 -20.82 -1.73
CA LYS A 109 -6.75 -21.41 -0.98
C LYS A 109 -6.82 -22.93 -1.12
N THR A 110 -6.38 -23.50 -2.24
CA THR A 110 -6.50 -24.95 -2.52
C THR A 110 -5.27 -25.73 -2.05
N GLY A 111 -5.51 -26.91 -1.48
CA GLY A 111 -4.45 -27.74 -0.85
C GLY A 111 -3.30 -28.08 -1.80
N GLY A 112 -3.59 -28.49 -3.04
CA GLY A 112 -2.56 -28.81 -4.03
C GLY A 112 -1.66 -27.62 -4.38
N LYS A 113 -2.27 -26.47 -4.69
CA LYS A 113 -1.51 -25.24 -5.01
C LYS A 113 -0.72 -24.72 -3.81
N ARG A 114 -1.29 -24.84 -2.61
CA ARG A 114 -0.63 -24.46 -1.37
C ARG A 114 0.59 -25.33 -1.07
N LYS A 115 0.47 -26.65 -1.23
CA LYS A 115 1.59 -27.58 -1.03
C LYS A 115 2.74 -27.26 -1.99
N ASN A 116 2.43 -27.07 -3.28
CA ASN A 116 3.44 -26.71 -4.29
C ASN A 116 4.12 -25.35 -4.03
N LYS A 117 3.45 -24.43 -3.32
CA LYS A 117 4.02 -23.12 -2.97
C LYS A 117 4.93 -23.17 -1.73
N LEU A 118 4.77 -24.21 -0.89
CA LEU A 118 5.51 -24.41 0.36
C LEU A 118 6.68 -25.39 0.24
N SER A 119 6.66 -26.26 -0.78
CA SER A 119 7.75 -27.15 -1.16
C SER A 119 8.81 -26.41 -1.96
#